data_AF-A0A536DC63-F1
#
_entry.id   AF-A0A536DC63-F1
#
_cell.length_a   1.000
_cell.length_b   1.000
_cell.length_c   1.000
_cell.angle_alpha   90.00
_cell.angle_beta   90.00
_cell.angle_gamma   90.00
#
_symmetry.space_group_name_H-M   'P 1'
#
loop_
_entity.id
_entity.type
_entity.pdbx_description
1 polymer ?
#
loop_
_entity_poly.entity_id
_entity_poly.type
_entity_poly.pdbx_seq_one_letter_code
_entity_poly.pdbx_strand_id
1 'polypeptide(L)'
;MTSRAGSAARSRTSATWWAPPGYGPACRRNLKVVRPAFTAGMQEAWESSAISPLAPGRVMLVTDFDGTLAEIVSDPVEAVILPGSLHALERMVYRLRRVAILSSRPTSDLESLVPLVGADLI
;
A
#
# COMPACT_ATOMS: atom_id res chain seq x y z
N MET A 1 24.31 -3.47 -53.37
CA MET A 1 22.89 -3.09 -53.47
C MET A 1 22.09 -4.04 -52.59
N THR A 2 21.36 -3.47 -51.61
CA THR A 2 20.19 -3.97 -50.84
C THR A 2 20.37 -5.26 -50.00
N SER A 3 19.89 -5.41 -48.75
CA SER A 3 19.14 -4.57 -47.81
C SER A 3 19.11 -5.28 -46.44
N ARG A 4 18.90 -4.50 -45.37
CA ARG A 4 18.63 -4.90 -43.96
C ARG A 4 17.44 -5.84 -43.79
N ALA A 5 17.53 -6.73 -42.80
CA ALA A 5 16.43 -7.19 -41.94
C ALA A 5 17.06 -7.78 -40.67
N GLY A 6 16.60 -7.61 -39.43
CA GLY A 6 15.39 -7.03 -38.87
C GLY A 6 15.31 -7.57 -37.43
N SER A 7 15.39 -6.69 -36.44
CA SER A 7 15.45 -7.03 -35.01
C SER A 7 14.13 -7.63 -34.53
N ALA A 8 14.17 -8.84 -33.95
CA ALA A 8 13.01 -9.50 -33.35
C ALA A 8 12.79 -8.96 -31.92
N ALA A 9 11.88 -7.99 -31.79
CA ALA A 9 11.38 -7.50 -30.51
C ALA A 9 10.41 -8.54 -29.91
N ARG A 10 10.72 -9.02 -28.70
CA ARG A 10 9.85 -9.89 -27.89
C ARG A 10 8.62 -9.09 -27.45
N SER A 11 7.44 -9.59 -27.81
CA SER A 11 6.14 -9.07 -27.41
C SER A 11 5.92 -9.28 -25.90
N ARG A 12 5.65 -8.18 -25.18
CA ARG A 12 5.26 -8.17 -23.77
C ARG A 12 3.74 -8.06 -23.73
N THR A 13 3.07 -9.12 -23.28
CA THR A 13 1.62 -9.18 -23.13
C THR A 13 1.16 -8.20 -22.04
N SER A 14 0.23 -7.33 -22.42
CA SER A 14 -0.40 -6.32 -21.55
C SER A 14 -1.58 -6.96 -20.81
N ALA A 15 -1.43 -7.21 -19.51
CA ALA A 15 -2.56 -7.51 -18.64
C ALA A 15 -3.36 -6.23 -18.38
N THR A 16 -4.56 -6.13 -18.96
CA THR A 16 -5.49 -5.02 -18.73
C THR A 16 -6.23 -5.25 -17.41
N TRP A 17 -5.84 -4.51 -16.38
CA TRP A 17 -6.55 -4.46 -15.11
C TRP A 17 -7.63 -3.36 -15.16
N TRP A 18 -8.84 -3.72 -14.74
CA TRP A 18 -10.06 -2.92 -14.72
C TRP A 18 -9.92 -1.60 -13.93
N ALA A 19 -10.57 -0.53 -14.39
CA ALA A 19 -10.72 0.76 -13.71
C ALA A 19 -12.22 1.11 -13.57
N PRO A 20 -12.69 1.63 -12.42
CA PRO A 20 -14.07 2.05 -12.25
C PRO A 20 -14.42 3.26 -13.14
N PRO A 21 -15.67 3.37 -13.63
CA PRO A 21 -16.09 4.46 -14.49
C PRO A 21 -16.18 5.76 -13.70
N GLY A 22 -15.32 6.73 -14.03
CA GLY A 22 -15.32 8.08 -13.44
C GLY A 22 -13.93 8.66 -13.18
N TYR A 23 -12.89 7.83 -13.13
CA TYR A 23 -11.50 8.30 -12.98
C TYR A 23 -10.85 8.47 -14.36
N GLY A 24 -10.67 9.73 -14.78
CA GLY A 24 -9.95 10.07 -16.01
C GLY A 24 -8.48 9.61 -15.98
N PRO A 25 -7.81 9.50 -17.14
CA PRO A 25 -6.50 8.85 -17.30
C PRO A 25 -5.30 9.62 -16.70
N ALA A 26 -5.53 10.64 -15.86
CA ALA A 26 -4.52 11.61 -15.45
C ALA A 26 -3.70 11.23 -14.19
N CYS A 27 -4.17 10.31 -13.34
CA CYS A 27 -3.38 9.79 -12.20
C CYS A 27 -2.54 8.56 -12.61
N ARG A 28 -1.85 8.64 -13.76
CA ARG A 28 -0.73 7.75 -14.11
C ARG A 28 0.55 8.57 -14.17
N ARG A 29 1.03 9.08 -13.03
CA ARG A 29 2.39 9.63 -12.96
C ARG A 29 3.24 8.80 -12.02
N ASN A 30 4.10 7.98 -12.61
CA ASN A 30 5.41 7.57 -12.10
C ASN A 30 5.49 7.23 -10.60
N LEU A 31 4.59 6.40 -10.07
CA LEU A 31 4.91 5.70 -8.83
C LEU A 31 5.97 4.64 -9.18
N LYS A 32 7.26 5.02 -9.08
CA LYS A 32 8.32 4.02 -8.98
C LYS A 32 7.95 3.19 -7.76
N VAL A 33 7.58 1.93 -7.98
CA VAL A 33 7.48 0.97 -6.89
C VAL A 33 8.91 0.82 -6.36
N VAL A 34 9.26 1.66 -5.38
CA VAL A 34 10.44 1.46 -4.56
C VAL A 34 10.08 0.22 -3.74
N ARG A 35 10.52 -0.95 -4.18
CA ARG A 35 10.59 -2.10 -3.28
C ARG A 35 11.73 -1.73 -2.35
N PRO A 36 11.50 -1.36 -1.07
CA PRO A 36 12.61 -1.26 -0.15
C PRO A 36 13.37 -2.59 -0.24
N ALA A 37 14.69 -2.51 -0.36
CA ALA A 37 15.49 -3.72 -0.37
C ALA A 37 15.24 -4.40 0.97
N PHE A 38 14.51 -5.50 0.94
CA PHE A 38 14.34 -6.34 2.12
C PHE A 38 15.73 -6.86 2.45
N THR A 39 16.35 -6.32 3.50
CA THR A 39 17.73 -6.65 3.84
C THR A 39 17.78 -8.00 4.55
N ALA A 40 18.92 -8.69 4.51
CA ALA A 40 19.09 -9.94 5.24
C ALA A 40 18.79 -9.77 6.75
N GLY A 41 19.15 -8.62 7.33
CA GLY A 41 18.85 -8.31 8.73
C GLY A 41 17.34 -8.16 9.02
N MET A 42 16.54 -7.69 8.06
CA MET A 42 15.08 -7.66 8.22
C MET A 42 14.46 -9.06 8.21
N GLN A 43 15.01 -9.99 7.42
CA GLN A 43 14.57 -11.39 7.41
C GLN A 43 14.85 -12.05 8.78
N GLU A 44 16.07 -11.88 9.30
CA GLU A 44 16.47 -12.46 10.58
C GLU A 44 15.65 -11.87 11.74
N ALA A 45 15.41 -10.55 11.74
CA ALA A 45 14.56 -9.90 12.72
C ALA A 45 13.10 -10.41 12.65
N TRP A 46 12.59 -10.66 11.44
CA TRP A 46 11.27 -11.26 11.26
C TRP A 46 11.24 -12.69 11.82
N GLU A 47 12.18 -13.55 11.41
CA GLU A 47 12.23 -14.97 11.79
C GLU A 47 12.34 -15.16 13.31
N SER A 48 13.09 -14.28 13.98
CA SER A 48 13.25 -14.30 15.44
C SER A 48 12.08 -13.66 16.22
N SER A 49 11.14 -13.01 15.53
CA SER A 49 10.01 -12.35 16.19
C SER A 49 8.98 -13.36 16.72
N ALA A 50 8.34 -13.02 17.84
CA ALA A 50 7.28 -13.85 18.43
C ALA A 50 6.02 -13.98 17.53
N ILE A 51 5.86 -13.10 16.54
CA ILE A 51 4.72 -13.09 15.62
C ILE A 51 4.92 -13.95 14.38
N SER A 52 6.18 -14.25 14.01
CA SER A 52 6.54 -15.07 12.84
C SER A 52 5.84 -16.44 12.77
N PRO A 53 5.75 -17.24 13.85
CA PRO A 53 5.11 -18.56 13.77
C PRO A 53 3.58 -18.49 13.77
N LEU A 54 2.97 -17.31 13.94
CA LEU A 54 1.52 -17.17 14.03
C LEU A 54 0.89 -17.21 12.63
N ALA A 55 -0.20 -17.96 12.49
CA ALA A 55 -1.04 -17.86 11.30
C ALA A 55 -1.57 -16.42 11.15
N PRO A 56 -1.56 -15.80 9.95
CA PRO A 56 -1.98 -14.41 9.76
C PRO A 56 -3.37 -14.09 10.32
N GLY A 57 -4.33 -15.01 10.20
CA GLY A 57 -5.68 -14.87 10.76
C GLY A 57 -5.76 -14.86 12.29
N ARG A 58 -4.63 -14.97 13.00
CA ARG A 58 -4.51 -14.81 14.47
C ARG A 58 -3.82 -13.50 14.87
N VAL A 59 -3.35 -12.71 13.90
CA VAL A 59 -2.62 -11.47 14.12
C VAL A 59 -3.56 -10.28 13.88
N MET A 60 -3.51 -9.29 14.77
CA MET A 60 -4.15 -7.99 14.58
C MET A 60 -3.08 -6.94 14.36
N LEU A 61 -3.24 -6.12 13.33
CA LEU A 61 -2.44 -4.90 13.15
C LEU A 61 -3.18 -3.74 13.79
N VAL A 62 -2.51 -3.01 14.67
CA VAL A 62 -2.97 -1.71 15.18
C VAL A 62 -1.90 -0.69 14.82
N THR A 63 -2.29 0.36 14.13
CA THR A 63 -1.36 1.40 13.65
C THR A 63 -1.91 2.78 13.94
N ASP A 64 -1.02 3.71 14.22
CA ASP A 64 -1.33 5.13 14.23
C ASP A 64 -1.50 5.67 12.79
N PHE A 65 -2.06 6.87 12.64
CA PHE A 65 -2.22 7.56 11.37
C PHE A 65 -1.14 8.64 11.13
N ASP A 66 -1.07 9.66 11.98
CA ASP A 66 -0.24 10.85 11.75
C ASP A 66 1.25 10.59 11.99
N GLY A 67 2.06 10.72 10.94
CA GLY A 67 3.48 10.36 11.00
C GLY A 67 3.75 8.86 10.88
N THR A 68 2.70 8.03 10.76
CA THR A 68 2.82 6.59 10.56
C THR A 68 2.32 6.17 9.17
N LEU A 69 1.05 6.42 8.87
CA LEU A 69 0.45 6.14 7.56
C LEU A 69 0.45 7.37 6.64
N ALA A 70 0.47 8.56 7.24
CA ALA A 70 0.61 9.86 6.60
C ALA A 70 1.90 10.55 7.10
N GLU A 71 2.42 11.54 6.36
CA GLU A 71 3.53 12.37 6.86
C GLU A 71 3.06 13.35 7.94
N ILE A 72 3.95 13.71 8.86
CA ILE A 72 3.71 14.82 9.80
C ILE A 72 3.84 16.13 9.02
N VAL A 73 2.75 16.89 8.95
CA VAL A 73 2.66 18.17 8.26
C VAL A 73 2.34 19.29 9.24
N SER A 74 2.60 20.55 8.83
CA SER A 74 2.37 21.72 9.69
C SER A 74 0.90 22.00 9.97
N ASP A 75 0.03 21.75 8.99
CA ASP A 75 -1.43 21.85 9.13
C ASP A 75 -2.03 20.43 9.11
N PRO A 76 -2.64 19.95 10.21
CA PRO A 76 -3.22 18.62 10.27
C PRO A 76 -4.28 18.34 9.20
N VAL A 77 -4.96 19.35 8.66
CA VAL A 77 -5.98 19.16 7.60
C VAL A 77 -5.35 18.72 6.28
N GLU A 78 -4.07 19.04 6.07
CA GLU A 78 -3.32 18.70 4.85
C GLU A 78 -2.70 17.30 4.90
N ALA A 79 -2.84 16.57 6.02
CA ALA A 79 -2.29 15.23 6.14
C ALA A 79 -3.06 14.26 5.23
N VAL A 80 -2.35 13.57 4.35
CA VAL A 80 -2.93 12.58 3.41
C VAL A 80 -2.24 11.24 3.60
N ILE A 81 -3.02 10.17 3.58
CA ILE A 81 -2.47 8.82 3.61
C ILE A 81 -1.50 8.60 2.44
N LEU A 82 -0.34 8.03 2.75
CA LEU A 82 0.63 7.71 1.71
C LEU A 82 0.08 6.60 0.80
N PRO A 83 0.20 6.72 -0.54
CA PRO A 83 -0.29 5.69 -1.45
C PRO A 83 0.28 4.28 -1.16
N GLY A 84 1.54 4.21 -0.71
CA GLY A 84 2.16 2.96 -0.30
C GLY A 84 1.54 2.36 0.96
N SER A 85 1.17 3.20 1.93
CA SER A 85 0.48 2.80 3.16
C SER A 85 -0.90 2.23 2.84
N LEU A 86 -1.70 2.94 2.05
CA LEU A 86 -3.02 2.47 1.63
C LEU A 86 -2.93 1.10 0.92
N HIS A 87 -2.02 0.98 -0.07
CA HIS A 87 -1.82 -0.28 -0.79
C HIS A 87 -1.38 -1.44 0.13
N ALA A 88 -0.55 -1.16 1.14
CA ALA A 88 -0.14 -2.16 2.10
C ALA A 88 -1.32 -2.62 2.97
N LEU A 89 -2.12 -1.68 3.47
CA LEU A 89 -3.31 -1.96 4.28
C LEU A 89 -4.36 -2.77 3.50
N GLU A 90 -4.64 -2.41 2.24
CA GLU A 90 -5.53 -3.16 1.34
C GLU A 90 -5.16 -4.64 1.24
N ARG A 91 -3.87 -4.96 1.23
CA ARG A 91 -3.38 -6.34 1.18
C ARG A 91 -3.49 -7.06 2.51
N MET A 92 -3.49 -6.32 3.62
CA MET A 92 -3.51 -6.87 4.98
C MET A 92 -4.93 -7.10 5.50
N VAL A 93 -5.90 -6.24 5.18
CA VAL A 93 -7.29 -6.36 5.67
C VAL A 93 -7.92 -7.72 5.34
N TYR A 94 -7.55 -8.35 4.22
CA TYR A 94 -8.07 -9.67 3.83
C TYR A 94 -7.23 -10.87 4.34
N ARG A 95 -6.13 -10.62 5.06
CA ARG A 95 -5.19 -11.67 5.51
C ARG A 95 -5.08 -11.75 7.03
N LEU A 96 -5.14 -10.62 7.69
CA LEU A 96 -5.03 -10.51 9.14
C LEU A 96 -6.39 -10.73 9.81
N ARG A 97 -6.38 -11.00 11.11
CA ARG A 97 -7.62 -11.14 11.88
C ARG A 97 -8.44 -9.84 11.85
N ARG A 98 -7.74 -8.72 12.00
CA ARG A 98 -8.23 -7.34 11.99
C ARG A 98 -7.09 -6.38 11.65
N VAL A 99 -7.45 -5.24 11.10
CA VAL A 99 -6.59 -4.07 10.94
C VAL A 99 -7.33 -2.90 11.57
N ALA A 100 -6.70 -2.25 12.56
CA ALA A 100 -7.25 -1.08 13.21
C ALA A 100 -6.32 0.11 13.02
N ILE A 101 -6.89 1.26 12.67
CA ILE A 101 -6.20 2.54 12.62
C ILE A 101 -6.67 3.32 13.85
N LEU A 102 -5.76 3.55 14.78
CA LEU A 102 -6.01 4.26 16.02
C LEU A 102 -5.48 5.69 15.87
N SER A 103 -6.35 6.70 15.96
CA SER A 103 -5.95 8.10 15.83
C SER A 103 -6.73 8.99 16.79
N SER A 104 -6.16 10.13 17.14
CA SER A 104 -6.85 11.18 17.90
C SER A 104 -7.78 12.04 17.02
N ARG A 105 -7.76 11.84 15.70
CA ARG A 105 -8.66 12.53 14.78
C ARG A 105 -10.11 12.08 15.00
N PRO A 106 -11.10 12.95 14.75
CA PRO A 106 -12.50 12.53 14.67
C PRO A 106 -12.66 11.39 13.66
N THR A 107 -13.50 10.39 13.97
CA THR A 107 -13.73 9.24 13.09
C THR A 107 -14.19 9.66 11.69
N SER A 108 -15.02 10.71 11.59
CA SER A 108 -15.47 11.27 10.30
C SER A 108 -14.33 11.77 9.41
N ASP A 109 -13.29 12.33 10.03
CA ASP A 109 -12.12 12.82 9.30
C ASP A 109 -11.30 11.64 8.79
N LEU A 110 -11.12 10.61 9.63
CA LEU A 110 -10.42 9.38 9.26
C LEU A 110 -11.14 8.62 8.14
N GLU A 111 -12.47 8.54 8.15
CA GLU A 111 -13.26 7.93 7.08
C GLU A 111 -13.02 8.60 5.73
N SER A 112 -12.82 9.93 5.73
CA SER A 112 -12.51 10.70 4.53
C SER A 112 -11.07 10.50 4.05
N LEU A 113 -10.14 10.31 4.99
CA LEU A 113 -8.70 10.15 4.71
C LEU A 113 -8.29 8.71 4.38
N VAL A 114 -9.05 7.72 4.85
CA VAL A 114 -8.77 6.30 4.69
C VAL A 114 -9.90 5.63 3.92
N PRO A 115 -9.86 5.66 2.57
CA PRO A 115 -10.87 5.01 1.73
C PRO A 115 -10.67 3.49 1.68
N LEU A 116 -10.69 2.82 2.84
CA LEU A 116 -10.42 1.40 2.98
C LEU A 116 -11.57 0.67 3.68
N VAL A 117 -12.18 -0.26 2.97
CA VAL A 117 -13.21 -1.15 3.56
C VAL A 117 -12.53 -2.27 4.34
N GLY A 118 -13.06 -2.55 5.54
CA GLY A 118 -12.63 -3.69 6.37
C GLY A 118 -11.53 -3.38 7.39
N ALA A 119 -11.14 -2.11 7.52
CA ALA A 119 -10.36 -1.63 8.65
C ALA A 119 -11.29 -1.03 9.73
N ASP A 120 -10.95 -1.24 10.99
CA ASP A 120 -11.59 -0.57 12.13
C ASP A 120 -10.94 0.82 12.27
N LEU A 121 -11.72 1.90 12.24
CA LEU A 121 -11.24 3.28 12.46
C LEU A 121 -11.61 3.70 13.88
N ILE A 122 -10.60 3.94 14.73
CA ILE A 122 -10.75 4.12 16.18
C ILE A 122 -10.14 5.45 16.61
#